data_AF-A0AAX3X1D8-F1
#
_entry.id   AF-A0AAX3X1D8-F1
#
_cell.length_a   1.000
_cell.length_b   1.000
_cell.length_c   1.000
_cell.angle_alpha   90.00
_cell.angle_beta   90.00
_cell.angle_gamma   90.00
#
_symmetry.space_group_name_H-M   'P 1'
#
loop_
_entity.id
_entity.type
_entity.pdbx_description
1 polymer ?
#
loop_
_entity_poly.entity_id
_entity_poly.type
_entity_poly.pdbx_seq_one_letter_code
_entity_poly.pdbx_strand_id
1 'polypeptide(L)'
;MTKNEVVLNKNQSEVQEEGLEKLITLSRPVTVEDVTYTELVLDFENLTGADIEKAEMQFNAESPQNSIVMVKEMAKGFVAIVAAKAAGVHVGVIRKLSASDYSKVTMRTTLFLMGGK
;
A
#
# COMPACT_ATOMS: atom_id res chain seq x y z
N MET A 1 59.69 -6.33 14.60
CA MET A 1 58.65 -5.29 14.39
C MET A 1 57.49 -5.94 13.66
N THR A 2 56.50 -6.36 14.43
CA THR A 2 55.26 -7.01 13.99
C THR A 2 54.25 -5.94 13.60
N LYS A 3 53.59 -6.09 12.45
CA LYS A 3 52.34 -5.37 12.11
C LYS A 3 51.41 -6.41 11.50
N ASN A 4 50.66 -7.11 12.34
CA ASN A 4 49.25 -6.85 12.66
C ASN A 4 48.35 -6.93 11.42
N GLU A 5 47.90 -8.15 11.14
CA GLU A 5 46.65 -8.42 10.45
C GLU A 5 45.49 -7.89 11.30
N VAL A 6 44.70 -6.99 10.72
CA VAL A 6 43.40 -6.63 11.29
C VAL A 6 42.40 -7.65 10.77
N VAL A 7 42.14 -8.64 11.61
CA VAL A 7 40.91 -9.42 11.58
C VAL A 7 39.78 -8.51 12.04
N LEU A 8 38.76 -8.31 11.20
CA LEU A 8 37.42 -8.06 11.70
C LEU A 8 36.44 -9.05 11.09
N ASN A 9 35.71 -9.65 12.02
CA ASN A 9 34.97 -10.88 11.95
C ASN A 9 33.52 -10.63 11.48
N LYS A 10 32.93 -11.72 10.99
CA LYS A 10 31.54 -11.96 10.64
C LYS A 10 30.54 -11.32 11.61
N ASN A 11 29.42 -10.85 11.07
CA ASN A 11 28.12 -11.43 11.41
C ASN A 11 27.04 -11.08 10.37
N GLN A 12 26.45 -12.15 9.84
CA GLN A 12 25.17 -12.16 9.14
C GLN A 12 24.06 -11.67 10.09
N SER A 13 23.10 -10.89 9.59
CA SER A 13 21.65 -11.09 9.79
C SER A 13 20.88 -9.82 9.45
N GLU A 14 20.46 -9.70 8.20
CA GLU A 14 19.11 -9.18 7.93
C GLU A 14 18.46 -10.23 7.04
N VAL A 15 17.67 -11.09 7.69
CA VAL A 15 16.67 -11.91 7.01
C VAL A 15 15.77 -10.90 6.32
N GLN A 16 15.84 -10.84 4.98
CA GLN A 16 14.82 -10.17 4.19
C GLN A 16 13.52 -10.94 4.47
N GLU A 17 12.66 -10.37 5.31
CA GLU A 17 11.25 -10.74 5.25
C GLU A 17 10.83 -10.45 3.80
N GLU A 18 10.47 -11.50 3.06
CA GLU A 18 9.79 -11.40 1.77
C GLU A 18 8.39 -10.79 2.00
N GLY A 19 8.34 -9.55 2.47
CA GLY A 19 7.16 -8.71 2.45
C GLY A 19 6.98 -8.16 1.04
N LEU A 20 5.74 -7.87 0.67
CA LEU A 20 5.45 -7.18 -0.58
C LEU A 20 6.25 -5.86 -0.62
N GLU A 21 7.00 -5.59 -1.70
CA GLU A 21 7.71 -4.32 -1.85
C GLU A 21 6.74 -3.14 -1.59
N LYS A 22 7.11 -2.21 -0.71
CA LYS A 22 6.25 -1.04 -0.43
C LYS A 22 6.15 -0.12 -1.63
N LEU A 23 7.21 0.00 -2.42
CA LEU A 23 7.26 0.84 -3.61
C LEU A 23 6.61 0.14 -4.81
N ILE A 24 5.80 0.89 -5.57
CA ILE A 24 5.20 0.48 -6.84
C ILE A 24 5.54 1.55 -7.87
N THR A 25 6.38 1.20 -8.83
CA THR A 25 6.57 2.01 -10.04
C THR A 25 5.36 1.84 -10.96
N LEU A 26 4.75 2.96 -11.35
CA LEU A 26 3.58 2.96 -12.22
C LEU A 26 3.99 2.73 -13.67
N SER A 27 3.30 1.80 -14.35
CA SER A 27 3.51 1.58 -15.79
C SER A 27 3.09 2.78 -16.64
N ARG A 28 2.15 3.58 -16.13
CA ARG A 28 1.70 4.84 -16.74
C ARG A 28 1.59 5.91 -15.65
N PRO A 29 2.23 7.08 -15.81
CA PRO A 29 2.07 8.18 -14.88
C PRO A 29 0.60 8.62 -14.78
N VAL A 30 0.18 9.07 -13.61
CA VAL A 30 -1.16 9.62 -13.37
C VAL A 30 -1.03 11.05 -12.90
N THR A 31 -1.79 11.96 -13.51
CA THR A 31 -1.86 13.37 -13.09
C THR A 31 -3.22 13.67 -12.45
N VAL A 32 -3.19 14.25 -11.26
CA VAL A 32 -4.37 14.74 -10.52
C VAL A 32 -4.02 16.09 -9.92
N GLU A 33 -4.83 17.11 -10.17
CA GLU A 33 -4.64 18.46 -9.61
C GLU A 33 -3.19 18.96 -9.79
N ASP A 34 -2.69 18.82 -11.03
CA ASP A 34 -1.34 19.22 -11.45
C ASP A 34 -0.17 18.46 -10.81
N VAL A 35 -0.43 17.49 -9.93
CA VAL A 35 0.58 16.58 -9.39
C VAL A 35 0.65 15.31 -10.24
N THR A 36 1.86 14.99 -10.70
CA THR A 36 2.12 13.77 -11.49
C THR A 36 2.79 12.71 -10.62
N TYR A 37 2.16 11.55 -10.56
CA TYR A 37 2.61 10.37 -9.82
C TYR A 37 3.21 9.37 -10.82
N THR A 38 4.48 9.02 -10.61
CA THR A 38 5.18 7.94 -11.34
C THR A 38 5.38 6.71 -10.46
N GLU A 39 5.19 6.86 -9.15
CA GLU A 39 5.42 5.84 -8.13
C GLU A 39 4.40 6.02 -7.00
N LEU A 40 4.11 4.94 -6.31
CA LEU A 40 3.32 4.92 -5.08
C LEU A 40 4.08 4.12 -4.02
N VAL A 41 4.13 4.64 -2.79
CA VAL A 41 4.63 3.89 -1.63
C VAL A 41 3.42 3.45 -0.82
N LEU A 42 3.17 2.16 -0.67
CA LEU A 42 2.11 1.63 0.19
C LEU A 42 2.67 1.37 1.58
N ASP A 43 2.51 2.32 2.50
CA ASP A 43 3.03 2.21 3.85
C ASP A 43 1.96 1.77 4.85
N PHE A 44 1.67 0.47 4.85
CA PHE A 44 0.65 -0.12 5.71
C PHE A 44 0.98 -0.06 7.20
N GLU A 45 2.27 -0.06 7.56
CA GLU A 45 2.75 -0.01 8.95
C GLU A 45 2.32 1.26 9.69
N ASN A 46 2.12 2.34 8.95
CA ASN A 46 1.68 3.62 9.50
C ASN A 46 0.15 3.76 9.56
N LEU A 47 -0.61 2.77 9.08
CA LEU A 47 -2.06 2.76 9.23
C LEU A 47 -2.44 2.39 10.66
N THR A 48 -3.41 3.12 11.20
CA THR A 48 -4.04 2.82 12.47
C THR A 48 -5.44 2.24 12.26
N GLY A 49 -6.02 1.64 13.31
CA GLY A 49 -7.42 1.22 13.27
C GLY A 49 -8.38 2.35 12.89
N ALA A 50 -8.09 3.59 13.34
CA ALA A 50 -8.88 4.77 12.99
C ALA A 50 -8.82 5.09 11.48
N ASP A 51 -7.73 4.75 10.80
CA ASP A 51 -7.63 4.93 9.35
C ASP A 51 -8.50 3.92 8.59
N ILE A 52 -8.59 2.68 9.10
CA ILE A 52 -9.50 1.65 8.59
C ILE A 52 -10.96 2.06 8.80
N GLU A 53 -11.33 2.50 10.01
CA GLU A 53 -12.68 3.00 10.31
C GLU A 53 -13.06 4.19 9.41
N LYS A 54 -12.14 5.14 9.19
CA LYS A 54 -12.35 6.25 8.25
C LYS A 54 -12.52 5.77 6.81
N ALA A 55 -11.80 4.72 6.40
CA ALA A 55 -11.96 4.13 5.07
C ALA A 55 -13.35 3.50 4.92
N GLU A 56 -13.86 2.83 5.96
CA GLU A 56 -15.20 2.27 5.96
C GLU A 56 -16.29 3.34 5.91
N MET A 57 -16.15 4.40 6.73
CA MET A 57 -17.08 5.53 6.70
C MET A 57 -17.14 6.16 5.32
N GLN A 58 -15.98 6.39 4.69
CA GLN A 58 -15.91 6.92 3.33
C GLN A 58 -16.55 5.96 2.32
N PHE A 59 -16.24 4.67 2.38
CA PHE A 59 -16.81 3.66 1.48
C PHE A 59 -18.34 3.61 1.59
N ASN A 60 -18.89 3.60 2.81
CA ASN A 60 -20.33 3.60 3.03
C ASN A 60 -21.01 4.89 2.56
N ALA A 61 -20.32 6.03 2.64
CA ALA A 61 -20.83 7.31 2.16
C ALA A 61 -20.91 7.40 0.63
N GLU A 62 -20.10 6.63 -0.11
CA GLU A 62 -20.12 6.62 -1.59
C GLU A 62 -21.40 5.99 -2.17
N SER A 63 -22.03 5.06 -1.45
CA SER A 63 -23.28 4.43 -1.89
C SER A 63 -24.02 3.77 -0.72
N PRO A 64 -25.36 3.92 -0.61
CA PRO A 64 -26.15 3.21 0.39
C PRO A 64 -26.00 1.68 0.33
N GLN A 65 -25.69 1.10 -0.83
CA GLN A 65 -25.49 -0.34 -0.96
C GLN A 65 -24.16 -0.81 -0.35
N ASN A 66 -23.21 0.09 -0.09
CA ASN A 66 -21.92 -0.29 0.47
C ASN A 66 -22.03 -0.70 1.95
N SER A 67 -23.02 -0.18 2.68
CA SER A 67 -23.21 -0.51 4.11
C SER A 67 -23.65 -1.94 4.37
N ILE A 68 -24.14 -2.65 3.34
CA ILE A 68 -24.56 -4.06 3.43
C ILE A 68 -23.50 -5.04 2.92
N VAL A 69 -22.33 -4.55 2.49
CA VAL A 69 -21.22 -5.38 2.04
C VAL A 69 -20.61 -6.10 3.26
N MET A 70 -20.69 -7.43 3.27
CA MET A 70 -20.22 -8.25 4.40
C MET A 70 -18.70 -8.44 4.46
N VAL A 71 -18.03 -8.48 3.29
CA VAL A 71 -16.58 -8.69 3.19
C VAL A 71 -15.98 -7.52 2.43
N LYS A 72 -15.67 -6.43 3.14
CA LYS A 72 -15.23 -5.17 2.52
C LYS A 72 -13.83 -5.29 1.93
N GLU A 73 -12.99 -6.18 2.46
CA GLU A 73 -11.63 -6.50 2.01
C GLU A 73 -11.59 -7.03 0.57
N MET A 74 -12.73 -7.49 0.04
CA MET A 74 -12.91 -7.91 -1.35
C MET A 74 -13.59 -6.84 -2.22
N ALA A 75 -14.18 -5.81 -1.60
CA ALA A 75 -14.80 -4.71 -2.32
C ALA A 75 -13.72 -3.73 -2.81
N LYS A 76 -13.52 -3.70 -4.14
CA LYS A 76 -12.47 -2.87 -4.76
C LYS A 76 -12.55 -1.39 -4.39
N GLY A 77 -13.75 -0.85 -4.14
CA GLY A 77 -13.93 0.53 -3.66
C GLY A 77 -13.28 0.77 -2.30
N PHE A 78 -13.55 -0.09 -1.31
CA PHE A 78 -12.96 -0.02 0.02
C PHE A 78 -11.44 -0.22 -0.02
N VAL A 79 -10.99 -1.26 -0.72
CA VAL A 79 -9.55 -1.57 -0.87
C VAL A 79 -8.79 -0.39 -1.51
N ALA A 80 -9.37 0.29 -2.50
CA ALA A 80 -8.75 1.47 -3.09
C ALA A 80 -8.64 2.65 -2.11
N ILE A 81 -9.62 2.82 -1.21
CA ILE A 81 -9.57 3.86 -0.17
C ILE A 81 -8.47 3.56 0.85
N VAL A 82 -8.34 2.30 1.30
CA VAL A 82 -7.26 1.87 2.19
C VAL A 82 -5.90 2.07 1.54
N ALA A 83 -5.75 1.67 0.26
CA ALA A 83 -4.51 1.89 -0.49
C ALA A 83 -4.15 3.37 -0.59
N ALA A 84 -5.14 4.24 -0.81
CA ALA A 84 -4.92 5.68 -0.89
C ALA A 84 -4.41 6.26 0.44
N LYS A 85 -4.96 5.78 1.57
CA LYS A 85 -4.49 6.15 2.91
C LYS A 85 -3.05 5.68 3.15
N ALA A 86 -2.74 4.43 2.80
CA ALA A 86 -1.38 3.88 2.93
C ALA A 86 -0.37 4.64 2.06
N ALA A 87 -0.82 5.16 0.91
CA ALA A 87 0.00 5.97 0.02
C ALA A 87 0.04 7.46 0.35
N GLY A 88 -0.75 7.93 1.32
CA GLY A 88 -0.86 9.35 1.63
C GLY A 88 -1.38 10.19 0.46
N VAL A 89 -2.22 9.62 -0.42
CA VAL A 89 -2.79 10.30 -1.59
C VAL A 89 -4.32 10.32 -1.57
N HIS A 90 -4.93 11.17 -2.38
CA HIS A 90 -6.38 11.13 -2.59
C HIS A 90 -6.80 9.85 -3.34
N VAL A 91 -7.93 9.25 -2.99
CA VAL A 91 -8.43 8.00 -3.63
C VAL A 91 -8.62 8.13 -5.15
N GLY A 92 -8.86 9.35 -5.63
CA GLY A 92 -8.93 9.65 -7.06
C GLY A 92 -7.64 9.33 -7.82
N VAL A 93 -6.46 9.39 -7.17
CA VAL A 93 -5.18 8.96 -7.76
C VAL A 93 -5.20 7.46 -8.01
N ILE A 94 -5.56 6.67 -7.00
CA ILE A 94 -5.65 5.21 -7.10
C ILE A 94 -6.66 4.80 -8.18
N ARG A 95 -7.83 5.45 -8.23
CA ARG A 95 -8.88 5.16 -9.22
C ARG A 95 -8.52 5.53 -10.66
N LYS A 96 -7.55 6.42 -10.86
CA LYS A 96 -7.06 6.83 -12.20
C LYS A 96 -5.89 5.99 -12.71
N LEU A 97 -5.37 5.07 -11.89
CA LEU A 97 -4.32 4.15 -12.31
C LEU A 97 -4.72 3.34 -13.54
N SER A 98 -3.73 2.85 -14.29
CA SER A 98 -3.98 1.82 -15.29
C SER A 98 -4.64 0.59 -14.65
N ALA A 99 -5.42 -0.19 -15.40
CA ALA A 99 -6.03 -1.40 -14.86
C ALA A 99 -4.98 -2.38 -14.30
N SER A 100 -3.78 -2.44 -14.91
CA SER A 100 -2.66 -3.25 -14.42
C SER A 100 -2.15 -2.74 -13.07
N ASP A 101 -1.86 -1.44 -12.96
CA ASP A 101 -1.32 -0.85 -11.73
C ASP A 101 -2.36 -0.84 -10.60
N TYR A 102 -3.62 -0.55 -10.92
CA TYR A 102 -4.74 -0.67 -9.99
C TYR A 102 -4.88 -2.09 -9.44
N SER A 103 -4.76 -3.10 -10.30
CA SER A 103 -4.83 -4.50 -9.87
C SER A 103 -3.68 -4.87 -8.94
N LYS A 104 -2.46 -4.40 -9.24
CA LYS A 104 -1.28 -4.60 -8.36
C LYS A 104 -1.49 -3.93 -6.99
N VAL A 105 -1.84 -2.65 -6.98
CA VAL A 105 -2.08 -1.87 -5.75
C VAL A 105 -3.17 -2.51 -4.89
N THR A 106 -4.32 -2.82 -5.51
CA THR A 106 -5.43 -3.42 -4.76
C THR A 106 -5.14 -4.84 -4.31
N MET A 107 -4.39 -5.64 -5.08
CA MET A 107 -3.97 -6.98 -4.63
C MET A 107 -3.09 -6.90 -3.38
N ARG A 108 -2.06 -6.04 -3.40
CA ARG A 108 -1.18 -5.85 -2.21
C ARG A 108 -1.97 -5.40 -0.98
N THR A 109 -2.89 -4.46 -1.18
CA THR A 109 -3.75 -3.96 -0.10
C THR A 109 -4.71 -5.02 0.43
N THR A 110 -5.32 -5.83 -0.44
CA THR A 110 -6.16 -6.95 -0.01
C THR A 110 -5.35 -7.99 0.77
N LEU A 111 -4.12 -8.31 0.33
CA LEU A 111 -3.25 -9.25 1.06
C LEU A 111 -2.92 -8.74 2.47
N PHE A 112 -2.58 -7.46 2.60
CA PHE A 112 -2.39 -6.81 3.91
C PHE A 112 -3.63 -6.95 4.81
N LEU A 113 -4.82 -6.59 4.30
CA LEU A 113 -6.07 -6.67 5.06
C LEU A 113 -6.45 -8.10 5.48
N MET A 114 -5.96 -9.11 4.75
CA MET A 114 -6.15 -10.52 5.08
C MET A 114 -5.09 -11.08 6.04
N GLY A 115 -4.21 -10.23 6.60
CA GLY A 115 -3.15 -10.62 7.52
C GLY A 115 -1.86 -11.09 6.83
N GLY A 116 -1.69 -10.81 5.55
CA GLY A 116 -0.41 -10.94 4.85
C GLY A 116 0.58 -9.86 5.31
N LYS A 117 1.87 -10.22 5.33
CA LYS A 117 2.98 -9.26 5.51
C LYS A 117 3.31 -8.54 4.20
#